data_AF-A0A0H2RNM7-F1
#
_entry.id   AF-A0A0H2RNM7-F1
#
_cell.length_a   1.000
_cell.length_b   1.000
_cell.length_c   1.000
_cell.angle_alpha   90.00
_cell.angle_beta   90.00
_cell.angle_gamma   90.00
#
_symmetry.space_group_name_H-M   'P 1'
#
loop_
_entity.id
_entity.type
_entity.pdbx_description
1 polymer ?
#
loop_
_entity_poly.entity_id
_entity_poly.type
_entity_poly.pdbx_seq_one_letter_code
_entity_poly.pdbx_strand_id
1 'polypeptide(L)' 'MNLNNYCQNNRIRAATYNTGHTGTQHSGTWTSTVTVNGSSYTGDAMATKQAAEDSAADKALKVLQG' A
#
# COMPACT_ATOMS: atom_id res chain seq x y z
N MET A 1 -3.01 0.37 14.71
CA MET A 1 -1.64 0.79 14.31
C MET A 1 -1.61 0.83 12.79
N ASN A 2 -0.97 1.81 12.16
CA ASN A 2 -0.84 1.86 10.69
C ASN A 2 0.58 1.44 10.26
N LEU A 3 0.79 1.21 8.97
CA LEU A 3 2.07 0.75 8.43
C LEU A 3 3.23 1.71 8.74
N ASN A 4 2.99 3.02 8.71
CA ASN A 4 4.02 4.00 9.03
C ASN A 4 4.52 3.88 10.48
N ASN A 5 3.60 3.78 11.45
CA ASN A 5 3.95 3.58 12.86
C ASN A 5 4.68 2.25 13.05
N TYR A 6 4.32 1.20 12.31
CA TYR A 6 5.06 -0.07 12.31
C TYR A 6 6.50 0.10 11.84
N CYS A 7 6.73 0.78 10.72
CA CYS A 7 8.09 0.99 10.23
C CYS A 7 8.94 1.78 11.25
N GLN A 8 8.38 2.85 11.83
CA GLN A 8 9.07 3.68 12.81
C GLN A 8 9.43 2.90 14.09
N ASN A 9 8.46 2.17 14.67
CA ASN A 9 8.68 1.41 15.90
C ASN A 9 9.71 0.28 15.72
N ASN A 10 9.80 -0.29 14.53
CA ASN A 10 10.72 -1.40 14.23
C ASN A 10 12.05 -0.93 13.58
N ARG A 11 12.30 0.38 13.51
CA ARG A 11 13.48 0.97 12.84
C ARG A 11 13.65 0.51 11.38
N ILE A 12 12.54 0.25 10.71
CA ILE A 12 12.48 -0.09 9.28
C ILE A 12 12.41 1.22 8.49
N ARG A 13 13.01 1.24 7.30
CA ARG A 13 12.88 2.37 6.38
C ARG A 13 11.40 2.65 6.06
N ALA A 14 11.08 3.93 5.82
CA ALA A 14 9.74 4.32 5.43
C ALA A 14 9.26 3.52 4.21
N ALA A 15 7.98 3.14 4.23
CA ALA A 15 7.36 2.40 3.15
C ALA A 15 7.34 3.25 1.87
N THR A 16 7.62 2.62 0.73
CA THR A 16 7.50 3.27 -0.59
C THR A 16 6.28 2.75 -1.31
N TYR A 17 5.55 3.65 -1.97
CA TYR A 17 4.33 3.32 -2.70
C TYR A 17 4.53 3.50 -4.19
N ASN A 18 4.07 2.53 -4.96
CA ASN A 18 3.94 2.62 -6.41
C ASN A 18 2.47 2.41 -6.76
N THR A 19 1.80 3.49 -7.18
CA THR A 19 0.36 3.46 -7.48
C THR A 19 0.14 3.67 -8.97
N GLY A 20 -0.47 2.66 -9.61
CA GLY A 20 -0.89 2.69 -11.00
C GLY A 20 -2.39 3.01 -11.13
N HIS A 21 -2.75 3.61 -12.26
CA HIS A 21 -4.12 3.85 -12.67
C HIS A 21 -4.39 3.17 -14.01
N THR A 22 -5.48 2.44 -14.10
CA THR A 22 -5.94 1.76 -15.33
C THR A 22 -7.37 2.19 -15.65
N GLY A 23 -7.70 2.38 -16.92
CA GLY A 23 -9.05 2.74 -17.36
C GLY A 23 -9.22 4.24 -17.66
N THR A 24 -10.46 4.63 -17.92
CA THR A 24 -10.81 6.01 -18.30
C THR A 24 -10.91 6.92 -17.08
N GLN A 25 -10.81 8.24 -17.27
CA GLN A 25 -10.84 9.22 -16.18
C GLN A 25 -12.08 9.12 -15.27
N HIS A 26 -13.19 8.59 -15.77
CA HIS A 26 -14.47 8.49 -15.05
C HIS A 26 -14.83 7.05 -14.60
N SER A 27 -14.05 6.05 -15.01
CA SER A 27 -14.27 4.63 -14.69
C SER A 27 -12.94 3.90 -14.56
N GLY A 28 -12.00 4.57 -13.92
CA GLY A 28 -10.67 4.07 -13.70
C GLY A 28 -10.57 3.30 -12.40
N THR A 29 -9.56 2.45 -12.31
CA THR A 29 -9.21 1.71 -11.11
C THR A 29 -7.77 2.00 -10.76
N TRP A 30 -7.52 2.19 -9.46
CA TRP A 30 -6.22 2.45 -8.88
C TRP A 30 -5.73 1.18 -8.18
N THR A 31 -4.49 0.80 -8.44
CA THR A 31 -3.86 -0.32 -7.73
C THR A 31 -2.54 0.17 -7.18
N SER A 32 -2.28 -0.07 -5.89
CA SER A 32 -1.03 0.32 -5.25
C SER A 32 -0.23 -0.89 -4.80
N THR A 33 1.09 -0.78 -4.90
CA THR A 33 2.04 -1.71 -4.32
C THR A 33 2.90 -0.96 -3.32
N VAL A 34 2.93 -1.45 -2.08
CA VAL A 34 3.78 -0.91 -1.03
C VAL A 34 5.01 -1.80 -0.83
N THR A 35 6.18 -1.20 -0.76
CA THR A 35 7.44 -1.91 -0.47
C THR A 35 7.94 -1.55 0.92
N VAL A 36 8.16 -2.57 1.75
CA VAL A 36 8.66 -2.45 3.12
C VAL A 36 9.79 -3.45 3.32
N ASN A 37 10.97 -2.95 3.69
CA ASN A 37 12.18 -3.76 3.93
C ASN A 37 12.55 -4.73 2.77
N GLY A 38 12.31 -4.32 1.53
CA GLY A 38 12.57 -5.14 0.33
C GLY A 38 11.43 -6.07 -0.07
N SER A 39 10.41 -6.26 0.78
CA SER A 39 9.20 -7.02 0.45
C SER A 39 8.12 -6.11 -0.11
N SER A 40 7.46 -6.55 -1.19
CA SER A 40 6.40 -5.79 -1.87
C SER A 40 5.03 -6.43 -1.67
N TYR A 41 4.02 -5.60 -1.42
CA TYR A 41 2.64 -6.04 -1.18
C TYR A 41 1.69 -5.22 -2.05
N THR A 42 1.00 -5.90 -2.95
CA THR A 42 0.00 -5.27 -3.83
C THR A 42 -1.38 -5.36 -3.20
N GLY A 43 -2.00 -4.19 -2.99
CA GLY A 43 -3.37 -4.05 -2.51
C GLY A 43 -4.40 -4.38 -3.59
N ASP A 44 -5.66 -4.24 -3.22
CA ASP A 44 -6.79 -4.45 -4.13
C ASP A 44 -6.97 -3.26 -5.08
N ALA A 45 -7.72 -3.50 -6.14
CA ALA A 45 -8.03 -2.50 -7.14
C ALA A 45 -9.19 -1.61 -6.63
N MET A 46 -8.94 -0.32 -6.44
CA MET A 46 -9.84 0.62 -5.77
C MET A 46 -10.26 1.79 -6.66
N ALA A 47 -11.37 2.44 -6.34
CA ALA A 47 -11.89 3.58 -7.11
C ALA A 47 -11.03 4.86 -6.97
N THR A 48 -10.18 4.96 -5.94
CA THR A 48 -9.34 6.14 -5.70
C THR A 48 -7.90 5.75 -5.36
N LYS A 49 -6.96 6.64 -5.66
CA LYS A 49 -5.54 6.49 -5.33
C LYS A 49 -5.31 6.22 -3.84
N GLN A 50 -5.95 7.01 -2.97
CA GLN A 50 -5.82 6.87 -1.53
C GLN A 50 -6.29 5.50 -1.04
N ALA A 51 -7.46 5.04 -1.52
CA ALA A 51 -8.00 3.75 -1.11
C ALA A 51 -7.11 2.57 -1.57
N ALA A 52 -6.47 2.69 -2.73
CA ALA A 52 -5.51 1.69 -3.21
C ALA A 52 -4.25 1.66 -2.32
N GLU A 53 -3.73 2.82 -1.91
CA GLU A 53 -2.59 2.94 -0.99
C GLU A 53 -2.92 2.38 0.40
N ASP A 54 -4.11 2.70 0.93
CA ASP A 54 -4.58 2.16 2.21
C ASP A 54 -4.74 0.63 2.16
N SER A 55 -5.30 0.10 1.06
CA SER A 55 -5.44 -1.36 0.85
C SER A 55 -4.07 -2.06 0.82
N ALA A 56 -3.09 -1.50 0.10
CA ALA A 56 -1.73 -2.04 0.06
C ALA A 56 -1.07 -2.01 1.45
N ALA A 57 -1.24 -0.90 2.18
CA ALA A 57 -0.69 -0.73 3.53
C ALA A 57 -1.31 -1.69 4.55
N ASP A 58 -2.62 -1.90 4.51
CA ASP A 58 -3.33 -2.83 5.39
C ASP A 58 -2.87 -4.28 5.15
N LYS A 59 -2.73 -4.67 3.87
CA LYS A 59 -2.23 -6.00 3.50
C LYS A 59 -0.80 -6.22 3.96
N ALA A 60 0.09 -5.24 3.74
CA ALA A 60 1.47 -5.31 4.25
C ALA A 60 1.50 -5.43 5.77
N LEU A 61 0.71 -4.62 6.48
CA LEU A 61 0.69 -4.62 7.93
C LEU A 61 0.20 -5.95 8.50
N LYS A 62 -0.86 -6.54 7.90
CA LYS A 62 -1.36 -7.87 8.29
C LYS A 62 -0.29 -8.95 8.15
N VAL A 63 0.51 -8.92 7.09
CA VAL A 63 1.62 -9.88 6.90
C VAL A 63 2.79 -9.60 7.83
N LEU A 64 3.07 -8.34 8.16
CA LEU A 64 4.18 -7.95 9.03
C LEU A 64 3.90 -8.12 10.53
N GLN A 65 2.61 -8.21 10.92
CA GLN A 65 2.16 -8.42 12.30
C GLN A 65 1.74 -9.86 12.61
N GLY A 66 1.49 -10.67 11.59
CA GLY A 66 1.20 -12.11 11.72
C GLY A 66 2.48 -12.94 11.75
#